data_AF-A0A1C5M445-F1
#
_entry.id   AF-A0A1C5M445-F1
#
_cell.length_a   1.000
_cell.length_b   1.000
_cell.length_c   1.000
_cell.angle_alpha   90.00
_cell.angle_beta   90.00
_cell.angle_gamma   90.00
#
_symmetry.space_group_name_H-M   'P 1'
#
loop_
_entity.id
_entity.type
_entity.pdbx_description
1 polymer ?
#
loop_
_entity_poly.entity_id
_entity_poly.type
_entity_poly.pdbx_seq_one_letter_code
_entity_poly.pdbx_strand_id
1 'polypeptide(L)'
;MKYYVTLTGLNYRFGTQPFTVGQKVKLVKEPENDFDREAIRAELPGLGKVGYVANSTHTVLGDCYSAGRIYDKIGAAATAKVKYVLANAVVCSVKAADMGQAGLPPVDPATGLPFGSEEDAIAF
;
A
#
# COMPACT_ATOMS: atom_id res chain seq x y z
N MET A 1 -2.04 13.62 10.64
CA MET A 1 -2.15 14.10 9.24
C MET A 1 -2.56 12.93 8.35
N LYS A 2 -3.35 13.19 7.29
CA LYS A 2 -3.74 12.19 6.28
C LYS A 2 -2.99 12.52 4.99
N TYR A 3 -2.25 11.57 4.46
CA TYR A 3 -1.61 11.70 3.15
C TYR A 3 -2.48 11.03 2.11
N TYR A 4 -2.45 11.51 0.88
CA TYR A 4 -3.14 10.88 -0.24
C TYR A 4 -2.09 10.47 -1.26
N VAL A 5 -2.22 9.29 -1.83
CA VAL A 5 -1.32 8.76 -2.86
C VAL A 5 -2.15 8.22 -4.01
N THR A 6 -1.60 8.34 -5.21
CA THR A 6 -2.19 7.75 -6.40
C THR A 6 -1.48 6.44 -6.70
N LEU A 7 -2.24 5.37 -6.87
CA LEU A 7 -1.79 4.08 -7.34
C LEU A 7 -2.00 3.97 -8.84
N THR A 8 -0.96 3.50 -9.50
CA THR A 8 -0.86 3.32 -10.95
C THR A 8 -0.34 1.90 -11.25
N GLY A 9 -0.36 1.51 -12.53
CA GLY A 9 0.07 0.16 -12.93
C GLY A 9 -0.92 -0.95 -12.60
N LEU A 10 -2.14 -0.59 -12.17
CA LEU A 10 -3.22 -1.51 -11.81
C LEU A 10 -3.65 -2.38 -13.01
N ASN A 11 -3.52 -1.85 -14.22
CA ASN A 11 -3.93 -2.49 -15.46
C ASN A 11 -3.04 -3.67 -15.88
N TYR A 12 -1.85 -3.84 -15.27
CA TYR A 12 -0.90 -4.89 -15.66
C TYR A 12 -1.22 -6.27 -15.06
N ARG A 13 -2.15 -6.35 -14.10
CA ARG A 13 -2.48 -7.58 -13.36
C ARG A 13 -3.97 -7.83 -13.23
N PHE A 14 -4.70 -6.98 -12.50
CA PHE A 14 -6.10 -7.21 -12.14
C PHE A 14 -7.04 -6.02 -12.44
N GLY A 15 -6.51 -4.92 -12.96
CA GLY A 15 -7.26 -3.69 -13.20
C GLY A 15 -7.72 -3.03 -11.91
N THR A 16 -8.80 -2.24 -12.00
CA THR A 16 -9.44 -1.59 -10.85
C THR A 16 -10.66 -2.35 -10.31
N GLN A 17 -11.03 -3.48 -10.94
CA GLN A 17 -12.13 -4.33 -10.50
C GLN A 17 -12.04 -4.85 -9.06
N PRO A 18 -10.87 -5.25 -8.53
CA PRO A 18 -10.78 -5.73 -7.14
C PRO A 18 -10.72 -4.58 -6.12
N PHE A 19 -10.70 -3.32 -6.56
CA PHE A 19 -10.62 -2.18 -5.66
C PHE A 19 -12.02 -1.70 -5.26
N THR A 20 -12.32 -1.82 -3.98
CA THR A 20 -13.54 -1.25 -3.41
C THR A 20 -13.22 0.04 -2.65
N VAL A 21 -14.05 1.07 -2.80
CA VAL A 21 -13.94 2.27 -1.96
C VAL A 21 -14.10 1.88 -0.49
N GLY A 22 -13.15 2.27 0.33
CA GLY A 22 -13.09 1.87 1.74
C GLY A 22 -12.21 0.66 2.04
N GLN A 23 -11.69 -0.02 1.01
CA GLN A 23 -10.78 -1.14 1.16
C GLN A 23 -9.42 -0.68 1.70
N LYS A 24 -8.78 -1.52 2.50
CA LYS A 24 -7.42 -1.29 3.00
C LYS A 24 -6.43 -1.95 2.03
N VAL A 25 -5.37 -1.22 1.69
CA VAL A 25 -4.23 -1.67 0.89
C VAL A 25 -2.97 -1.54 1.73
N LYS A 26 -2.02 -2.46 1.53
CA LYS A 26 -0.69 -2.41 2.14
C LYS A 26 0.27 -1.78 1.15
N LEU A 27 0.98 -0.75 1.56
CA LEU A 27 2.06 -0.14 0.81
C LEU A 27 3.37 -0.67 1.37
N VAL A 28 4.25 -1.18 0.52
CA VAL A 28 5.56 -1.72 0.93
C VAL A 28 6.62 -1.06 0.09
N LYS A 29 7.68 -0.55 0.73
CA LYS A 29 8.82 0.03 0.03
C LYS A 29 9.63 -1.07 -0.65
N GLU A 30 10.08 -0.80 -1.88
CA GLU A 30 10.90 -1.71 -2.67
C GLU A 30 12.25 -1.03 -2.99
N PRO A 31 13.11 -0.77 -1.97
CA PRO A 31 14.40 -0.10 -2.17
C PRO A 31 15.37 -0.88 -3.06
N GLU A 32 15.18 -2.19 -3.16
CA GLU A 32 16.00 -3.11 -3.96
C GLU A 32 15.64 -3.08 -5.46
N ASN A 33 14.68 -2.26 -5.87
CA ASN A 33 14.29 -2.16 -7.27
C ASN A 33 15.36 -1.41 -8.09
N ASP A 34 15.92 -2.06 -9.11
CA ASP A 34 17.00 -1.53 -9.96
C ASP A 34 16.63 -0.25 -10.74
N PHE A 35 15.33 0.00 -10.97
CA PHE A 35 14.85 1.16 -11.73
C PHE A 35 14.63 2.41 -10.86
N ASP A 36 14.05 2.21 -9.68
CA ASP A 36 13.60 3.28 -8.78
C ASP A 36 13.74 2.78 -7.33
N ARG A 37 14.76 3.26 -6.61
CA ARG A 37 14.95 2.94 -5.18
C ARG A 37 13.85 3.51 -4.28
N GLU A 38 13.08 4.45 -4.82
CA GLU A 38 11.93 5.08 -4.15
C GLU A 38 10.60 4.42 -4.55
N ALA A 39 10.65 3.26 -5.21
CA ALA A 39 9.46 2.51 -5.57
C ALA A 39 8.71 2.03 -4.32
N ILE A 40 7.39 2.23 -4.32
CA ILE A 40 6.49 1.74 -3.29
C ILE A 40 5.45 0.87 -3.99
N ARG A 41 5.49 -0.43 -3.73
CA ARG A 41 4.48 -1.36 -4.23
C ARG A 41 3.23 -1.30 -3.36
N ALA A 42 2.08 -1.46 -3.99
CA ALA A 42 0.80 -1.59 -3.32
C ALA A 42 0.33 -3.04 -3.43
N GLU A 43 -0.11 -3.59 -2.32
CA GLU A 43 -0.58 -4.95 -2.15
C GLU A 43 -1.99 -4.95 -1.56
N LEU A 44 -2.86 -5.81 -2.07
CA LEU A 44 -4.20 -6.05 -1.54
C LEU A 44 -4.24 -7.35 -0.74
N PRO A 45 -5.00 -7.40 0.36
CA PRO A 45 -5.17 -8.62 1.13
C PRO A 45 -5.86 -9.67 0.23
N GLY A 46 -5.30 -10.88 0.18
CA GLY A 46 -5.80 -11.99 -0.65
C GLY A 46 -5.43 -11.93 -2.14
N LEU A 47 -4.99 -10.78 -2.67
CA LEU A 47 -4.59 -10.64 -4.08
C LEU A 47 -3.07 -10.48 -4.27
N GLY A 48 -2.36 -9.99 -3.25
CA GLY A 48 -0.93 -9.66 -3.33
C GLY A 48 -0.70 -8.34 -4.07
N LYS A 49 0.40 -8.24 -4.84
CA LYS A 49 0.78 -7.00 -5.54
C LYS A 49 -0.25 -6.58 -6.59
N VAL A 50 -0.80 -5.39 -6.42
CA VAL A 50 -1.83 -4.80 -7.29
C VAL A 50 -1.35 -3.61 -8.10
N GLY A 51 -0.27 -2.95 -7.69
CA GLY A 51 0.28 -1.83 -8.45
C GLY A 51 1.41 -1.11 -7.71
N TYR A 52 1.69 0.11 -8.12
CA TYR A 52 2.74 0.96 -7.57
C TYR A 52 2.25 2.38 -7.32
N VAL A 53 2.84 3.04 -6.32
CA VAL A 53 2.60 4.46 -6.06
C VAL A 53 3.18 5.30 -7.20
N ALA A 54 2.42 6.26 -7.69
CA ALA A 54 2.84 7.19 -8.72
C ALA A 54 4.05 8.03 -8.26
N ASN A 55 5.16 7.96 -8.99
CA ASN A 55 6.35 8.77 -8.71
C ASN A 55 6.29 10.17 -9.34
N SER A 56 5.63 10.32 -10.50
CA SER A 56 5.60 11.56 -11.25
C SER A 56 4.37 12.40 -10.93
N THR A 57 4.52 13.70 -10.72
CA THR A 57 3.39 14.64 -10.51
C THR A 57 2.38 14.66 -11.65
N HIS A 58 2.77 14.23 -12.85
CA HIS A 58 1.87 14.07 -14.00
C HIS A 58 0.87 12.92 -13.85
N THR A 59 1.19 11.88 -13.08
CA THR A 59 0.28 10.75 -12.79
C THR A 59 -0.43 10.88 -11.44
N VAL A 60 -0.05 11.90 -10.68
CA VAL A 60 -0.59 12.22 -9.36
C VAL A 60 -1.83 13.10 -9.57
N LEU A 61 -2.98 12.60 -9.13
CA LEU A 61 -4.26 13.30 -9.29
C LEU A 61 -4.42 14.34 -8.16
N GLY A 62 -4.34 15.63 -8.50
CA GLY A 62 -4.54 16.75 -7.56
C GLY A 62 -3.43 16.86 -6.50
N ASP A 63 -3.79 17.12 -5.25
CA ASP A 63 -2.88 17.25 -4.09
C ASP A 63 -2.33 15.92 -3.53
N CYS A 64 -2.24 14.88 -4.37
CA CYS A 64 -1.66 13.61 -3.94
C CYS A 64 -0.13 13.73 -3.79
N TYR A 65 0.45 12.93 -2.92
CA TYR A 65 1.89 12.85 -2.71
C TYR A 65 2.49 11.85 -3.70
N SER A 66 3.63 12.20 -4.28
CA SER A 66 4.42 11.28 -5.08
C SER A 66 5.09 10.22 -4.21
N ALA A 67 5.47 9.10 -4.83
CA ALA A 67 6.21 8.02 -4.20
C ALA A 67 7.42 8.54 -3.42
N GLY A 68 8.32 9.30 -4.05
CA GLY A 68 9.49 9.86 -3.35
C GLY A 68 9.15 10.80 -2.18
N ARG A 69 8.10 11.62 -2.30
CA ARG A 69 7.69 12.56 -1.22
C ARG A 69 7.10 11.85 -0.01
N ILE A 70 6.37 10.77 -0.23
CA ILE A 70 5.83 9.96 0.86
C ILE A 70 6.86 8.94 1.36
N TYR A 71 7.85 8.57 0.55
CA TYR A 71 8.87 7.58 0.89
C TYR A 71 9.58 7.92 2.20
N ASP A 72 10.06 9.15 2.35
CA ASP A 72 10.70 9.60 3.60
C ASP A 72 9.72 9.68 4.79
N LYS A 73 8.42 9.81 4.50
CA LYS A 73 7.38 9.92 5.54
C LYS A 73 6.91 8.56 6.04
N ILE A 74 6.74 7.57 5.16
CA ILE A 74 6.25 6.24 5.54
C ILE A 74 7.39 5.33 6.03
N GLY A 75 7.08 4.32 6.84
CA GLY A 75 8.03 3.28 7.26
C GLY A 75 8.34 2.29 6.13
N ALA A 76 8.90 1.11 6.47
CA ALA A 76 9.13 0.02 5.50
C ALA A 76 7.82 -0.46 4.84
N ALA A 77 6.72 -0.42 5.59
CA ALA A 77 5.37 -0.64 5.10
C ALA A 77 4.40 0.39 5.72
N ALA A 78 3.27 0.62 5.07
CA ALA A 78 2.20 1.49 5.56
C ALA A 78 0.83 1.03 5.04
N THR A 79 -0.21 1.12 5.86
CA THR A 79 -1.58 0.87 5.38
C THR A 79 -2.18 2.13 4.79
N ALA A 80 -2.80 1.97 3.62
CA ALA A 80 -3.60 3.01 2.99
C ALA A 80 -5.05 2.53 2.81
N LYS A 81 -5.99 3.47 2.75
CA LYS A 81 -7.41 3.19 2.53
C LYS A 81 -7.85 3.78 1.20
N VAL A 82 -8.37 2.93 0.32
CA VAL A 82 -8.92 3.32 -0.99
C VAL A 82 -10.06 4.30 -0.77
N LYS A 83 -9.98 5.46 -1.43
CA LYS A 83 -10.99 6.51 -1.32
C LYS A 83 -11.66 6.81 -2.65
N TYR A 84 -10.91 6.72 -3.75
CA TYR A 84 -11.45 6.83 -5.09
C TYR A 84 -10.85 5.77 -5.98
N VAL A 85 -11.69 5.16 -6.82
CA VAL A 85 -11.30 4.18 -7.83
C VAL A 85 -11.67 4.78 -9.18
N LEU A 86 -10.66 5.10 -9.99
CA LEU A 86 -10.84 5.59 -11.36
C LEU A 86 -10.59 4.46 -12.35
N ALA A 87 -10.88 4.69 -13.64
CA ALA A 87 -10.70 3.68 -14.68
C ALA A 87 -9.25 3.16 -14.79
N ASN A 88 -8.25 4.02 -14.60
CA ASN A 88 -6.82 3.69 -14.76
C ASN A 88 -5.95 4.01 -13.53
N ALA A 89 -6.54 4.50 -12.44
CA ALA A 89 -5.81 4.92 -11.25
C ALA A 89 -6.68 4.76 -10.00
N VAL A 90 -6.05 4.58 -8.84
CA VAL A 90 -6.76 4.49 -7.56
C VAL A 90 -6.15 5.50 -6.59
N VAL A 91 -6.98 6.30 -5.94
CA VAL A 91 -6.53 7.24 -4.91
C VAL A 91 -6.73 6.59 -3.54
N CYS A 92 -5.64 6.48 -2.80
CA CYS A 92 -5.59 5.91 -1.46
C CYS A 92 -5.18 6.97 -0.44
N SER A 93 -5.74 6.89 0.75
CA SER A 93 -5.39 7.73 1.90
C SER A 93 -4.50 6.97 2.87
N VAL A 94 -3.27 7.42 3.06
CA VAL A 94 -2.31 6.87 4.02
C VAL A 94 -2.45 7.62 5.33
N LYS A 95 -2.53 6.89 6.44
CA LYS A 95 -2.64 7.50 7.78
C LYS A 95 -1.27 7.46 8.46
N ALA A 96 -0.78 8.61 8.92
CA ALA A 96 0.53 8.71 9.56
C ALA A 96 0.70 7.80 10.81
N ALA A 97 -0.39 7.51 11.52
CA ALA A 97 -0.37 6.62 12.68
C ALA A 97 -0.02 5.16 12.33
N ASP A 98 -0.19 4.77 11.07
CA ASP A 98 0.12 3.44 10.55
C ASP A 98 1.57 3.34 10.01
N MET A 99 2.36 4.41 10.16
CA MET A 99 3.80 4.42 9.81
C MET A 99 4.65 3.54 10.74
N GLY A 100 4.03 2.92 11.76
CA GLY A 100 4.67 2.02 12.72
C GLY A 100 4.14 0.57 12.72
N GLN A 101 3.26 0.18 11.81
CA GLN A 101 2.81 -1.22 11.74
C GLN A 101 3.09 -1.81 10.37
N ALA A 102 4.30 -2.36 10.23
CA ALA A 102 4.43 -3.62 9.52
C ALA A 102 3.58 -4.62 10.29
N GLY A 103 2.31 -4.78 9.90
CA GLY A 103 1.53 -5.96 10.25
C GLY A 103 2.18 -7.16 9.58
N LEU A 104 3.26 -7.66 10.16
CA LEU A 104 3.31 -9.06 10.51
C LEU A 104 2.75 -9.10 11.95
N PRO A 105 1.74 -9.91 12.24
CA PRO A 105 1.42 -10.23 13.62
C PRO A 105 2.72 -10.62 14.33
N PRO A 106 2.93 -10.21 15.60
CA PRO A 106 4.10 -10.67 16.35
C PRO A 106 4.08 -12.20 16.27
N VAL A 107 5.14 -12.79 15.75
CA VAL A 107 5.27 -14.24 15.68
C VAL A 107 5.86 -14.69 17.01
N ASP A 108 5.27 -15.72 17.60
CA ASP A 108 5.84 -16.39 18.76
C ASP A 108 7.25 -16.92 18.41
N PRO A 109 8.31 -16.48 19.10
CA PRO A 109 9.68 -16.93 18.80
C PRO A 109 9.90 -18.43 19.10
N ALA A 110 8.95 -19.09 19.76
CA ALA A 110 8.98 -20.52 20.03
C ALA A 110 8.27 -21.37 18.97
N THR A 111 7.30 -20.81 18.23
CA THR A 111 6.42 -21.58 17.32
C THR A 111 6.42 -21.07 15.88
N GLY A 112 6.88 -19.83 15.63
CA GLY A 112 6.84 -19.20 14.31
C GLY A 112 5.42 -18.82 13.84
N LEU A 113 4.42 -18.91 14.73
CA LEU A 113 3.02 -18.60 14.44
C LEU A 113 2.65 -17.20 14.93
N PRO A 114 1.68 -16.52 14.28
CA PRO A 114 1.17 -15.23 14.73
C PRO A 114 0.47 -15.35 16.10
N PHE A 115 0.76 -14.43 17.03
CA PHE A 115 0.01 -14.30 18.27
C PHE A 115 -1.42 -13.80 17.97
N GLY A 116 -2.41 -14.69 18.08
CA GLY A 116 -3.82 -14.36 17.94
C GLY A 116 -4.60 -15.51 17.33
N SER A 117 -5.77 -15.80 17.89
CA SER A 117 -6.68 -16.87 17.47
C SER A 117 -6.94 -16.83 15.96
N GLU A 118 -7.10 -18.02 15.37
CA GLU A 118 -7.24 -18.35 13.94
C GLU A 118 -8.21 -17.49 13.08
N GLU A 119 -9.00 -16.60 13.67
CA GLU A 119 -9.92 -15.70 12.97
C GLU A 119 -9.28 -14.39 12.46
N ASP A 120 -8.12 -13.97 12.98
CA ASP A 120 -7.36 -12.83 12.45
C ASP A 120 -6.32 -13.24 11.38
N ALA A 121 -6.20 -14.55 11.08
CA ALA A 121 -5.24 -15.09 10.12
C ALA A 121 -5.56 -14.78 8.65
N ILE A 122 -6.76 -14.26 8.36
CA ILE A 122 -7.17 -13.81 7.02
C ILE A 122 -7.30 -12.28 7.01
N ALA A 123 -6.26 -11.58 7.41
CA ALA A 123 -6.12 -10.17 7.09
C ALA A 123 -4.63 -9.77 6.96
N PHE A 124 -4.16 -9.81 5.71
CA PHE A 124 -2.90 -9.26 5.15
C PHE A 124 -1.69 -10.20 5.08
#